data_AF-A0A9X2S570-F1
#
_entry.id   AF-A0A9X2S570-F1
#
_cell.length_a   1.000
_cell.length_b   1.000
_cell.length_c   1.000
_cell.angle_alpha   90.00
_cell.angle_beta   90.00
_cell.angle_gamma   90.00
#
_symmetry.space_group_name_H-M   'P 1'
#
loop_
_entity.id
_entity.type
_entity.pdbx_description
1 polymer ?
#
loop_
_entity_poly.entity_id
_entity_poly.type
_entity_poly.pdbx_seq_one_letter_code
_entity_poly.pdbx_strand_id
1 'polypeptide(L)'
;MNYQLELRNYLNKIYNEKIYQILVKEDLPKLKNMNLDEIKSLICSKEVYLGSDLDEYIINLIPEGFNGYLLRKTISKNHNLTHPLLYNEKGEPLKDYTHNNFTTTFWRDFTNETFINDLNSKFSNKDFYDYVDKNFDSIYINLINKIEIFKSENIITIPYNENNLVNAVKEMIINKKLDFSYAFSFVDMNKLREEMENLAIDLSFYDEFDKLEDDLEECLNKFFKYNDKELYDLLINKENFTLIDGNKLVKII
;
A
#
# COMPACT_ATOMS: atom_id res chain seq x y z
N MET A 1 15.16 25.01 15.28
CA MET A 1 14.68 24.38 14.04
C MET A 1 14.07 25.46 13.15
N ASN A 2 14.40 25.51 11.86
CA ASN A 2 13.81 26.48 10.93
C ASN A 2 12.57 25.87 10.29
N TYR A 3 11.39 26.37 10.65
CA TYR A 3 10.13 25.77 10.21
C TYR A 3 9.92 25.79 8.70
N GLN A 4 10.33 26.88 8.03
CA GLN A 4 10.18 27.00 6.57
C GLN A 4 11.08 26.00 5.84
N LEU A 5 12.27 25.74 6.37
CA LEU A 5 13.16 24.71 5.84
C LEU A 5 12.58 23.31 6.05
N GLU A 6 12.01 23.03 7.22
CA GLU A 6 11.34 21.75 7.48
C GLU A 6 10.17 21.52 6.54
N LEU A 7 9.28 22.51 6.34
CA LEU A 7 8.19 22.41 5.38
C LEU A 7 8.70 22.05 3.98
N ARG A 8 9.80 22.66 3.53
CA ARG A 8 10.41 22.32 2.24
C ARG A 8 10.96 20.89 2.21
N ASN A 9 11.61 20.44 3.28
CA ASN A 9 12.12 19.07 3.37
C ASN A 9 10.99 18.03 3.30
N TYR A 10 9.87 18.29 3.98
CA TYR A 10 8.70 17.41 3.90
C TYR A 10 8.02 17.46 2.54
N LEU A 11 7.89 18.65 1.92
CA LEU A 11 7.40 18.77 0.55
C LEU A 11 8.24 17.94 -0.43
N ASN A 12 9.57 17.95 -0.32
CA ASN A 12 10.42 17.12 -1.18
C ASN A 12 10.14 15.62 -1.00
N LYS A 13 9.89 15.15 0.24
CA LYS A 13 9.49 13.75 0.49
C LYS A 13 8.13 13.43 -0.14
N ILE A 14 7.17 14.34 0.02
CA ILE A 14 5.83 14.23 -0.57
C ILE A 14 5.91 14.19 -2.11
N TYR A 15 6.76 15.02 -2.72
CA TYR A 15 6.99 15.02 -4.16
C TYR A 15 7.59 13.68 -4.63
N ASN A 16 8.57 13.14 -3.92
CA ASN A 16 9.11 11.81 -4.23
C ASN A 16 8.02 10.73 -4.16
N GLU A 17 7.14 10.79 -3.17
CA GLU A 17 6.04 9.84 -3.04
C GLU A 17 5.00 10.02 -4.15
N LYS A 18 4.64 11.25 -4.54
CA LYS A 18 3.76 11.49 -5.68
C LYS A 18 4.36 10.99 -7.00
N ILE A 19 5.66 11.19 -7.22
CA ILE A 19 6.36 10.64 -8.39
C ILE A 19 6.27 9.11 -8.39
N TYR A 20 6.50 8.48 -7.24
CA TYR A 20 6.37 7.03 -7.08
C TYR A 20 4.94 6.56 -7.41
N GLN A 21 3.91 7.18 -6.83
CA GLN A 21 2.50 6.84 -7.08
C GLN A 21 2.09 7.02 -8.55
N ILE A 22 2.70 7.96 -9.27
CA ILE A 22 2.49 8.16 -10.70
C ILE A 22 3.12 7.03 -11.51
N LEU A 23 4.37 6.69 -11.23
CA LEU A 23 5.14 5.74 -12.04
C LEU A 23 4.82 4.28 -11.72
N VAL A 24 4.45 3.94 -10.49
CA VAL A 24 4.09 2.56 -10.12
C VAL A 24 2.90 2.04 -10.93
N LYS A 25 1.98 2.94 -11.31
CA LYS A 25 0.80 2.64 -12.14
C LYS A 25 1.12 2.41 -13.62
N GLU A 26 2.31 2.78 -14.09
CA GLU A 26 2.73 2.61 -15.48
C GLU A 26 3.42 1.27 -15.71
N ASP A 27 3.39 0.75 -16.93
CA ASP A 27 4.08 -0.50 -17.28
C ASP A 27 5.60 -0.38 -17.09
N LEU A 28 6.19 -1.29 -16.31
CA LEU A 28 7.63 -1.25 -16.02
C LEU A 28 8.50 -1.40 -17.29
N PRO A 29 8.20 -2.30 -18.24
CA PRO A 29 8.95 -2.37 -19.50
C PRO A 29 8.89 -1.07 -20.30
N LYS A 30 7.72 -0.40 -20.30
CA LYS A 30 7.54 0.90 -20.95
C LYS A 30 8.42 1.96 -20.29
N LEU A 31 8.42 2.04 -18.95
CA LEU A 31 9.29 2.96 -18.21
C LEU A 31 10.78 2.71 -18.48
N LYS A 32 11.22 1.44 -18.51
CA LYS A 32 12.62 1.09 -18.77
C LYS A 32 13.09 1.44 -20.19
N ASN A 33 12.16 1.49 -21.14
CA ASN A 33 12.45 1.86 -22.53
C ASN A 33 12.41 3.37 -22.78
N MET A 34 11.89 4.17 -21.84
CA MET A 34 11.88 5.62 -21.92
C MET A 34 13.20 6.20 -21.42
N ASN A 35 13.63 7.32 -22.00
CA ASN A 35 14.70 8.13 -21.46
C ASN A 35 14.20 9.03 -20.30
N LEU A 36 15.12 9.65 -19.56
CA LEU A 36 14.78 10.46 -18.38
C LEU A 36 13.86 11.65 -18.72
N ASP A 37 14.06 12.31 -19.87
CA ASP A 37 13.27 13.47 -20.28
C ASP A 37 11.84 13.07 -20.67
N GLU A 38 11.68 11.90 -21.29
CA GLU A 38 10.36 11.30 -21.57
C GLU A 38 9.62 10.99 -20.27
N ILE A 39 10.31 10.46 -19.25
CA ILE A 39 9.69 10.15 -17.96
C ILE A 39 9.34 11.44 -17.20
N LYS A 40 10.22 12.45 -17.21
CA LYS A 40 9.91 13.78 -16.66
C LYS A 40 8.67 14.36 -17.31
N SER A 41 8.57 14.28 -18.64
CA SER A 41 7.41 14.75 -19.41
C SER A 41 6.14 13.99 -19.04
N LEU A 42 6.23 12.66 -18.87
CA LEU A 42 5.12 11.83 -18.40
C LEU A 42 4.63 12.28 -17.02
N ILE A 43 5.54 12.54 -16.07
CA ILE A 43 5.20 13.01 -14.73
C ILE A 43 4.54 14.38 -14.79
N CYS A 44 5.15 15.34 -15.51
CA CYS A 44 4.67 16.72 -15.60
C CYS A 44 3.39 16.88 -16.44
N SER A 45 3.03 15.88 -17.26
CA SER A 45 1.75 15.87 -17.98
C SER A 45 0.54 15.61 -17.08
N LYS A 46 0.75 15.10 -15.85
CA LYS A 46 -0.30 14.82 -14.89
C LYS A 46 -0.48 16.02 -13.96
N GLU A 47 -1.73 16.42 -13.72
CA GLU A 47 -2.04 17.34 -12.64
C GLU A 47 -1.91 16.60 -11.30
N VAL A 48 -1.22 17.23 -10.35
CA VAL A 48 -0.98 16.65 -9.03
C VAL A 48 -1.61 17.54 -7.97
N TYR A 49 -2.22 16.91 -6.98
CA TYR A 49 -2.84 17.58 -5.84
C TYR A 49 -2.40 16.87 -4.57
N LEU A 50 -2.24 17.65 -3.50
CA LEU A 50 -2.08 17.11 -2.16
C LEU A 50 -3.48 16.88 -1.58
N GLY A 51 -3.99 15.67 -1.78
CA GLY A 51 -5.27 15.23 -1.23
C GLY A 51 -5.11 14.62 0.15
N SER A 52 -6.25 14.37 0.81
CA SER A 52 -6.30 13.72 2.12
C SER A 52 -5.80 12.27 2.10
N ASP A 53 -5.64 11.68 0.91
CA ASP A 53 -5.00 10.38 0.70
C ASP A 53 -3.55 10.33 1.20
N LEU A 54 -2.90 11.50 1.37
CA LEU A 54 -1.54 11.61 1.87
C LEU A 54 -1.43 12.07 3.32
N ASP A 55 -2.54 12.36 4.01
CA ASP A 55 -2.49 12.87 5.38
C ASP A 55 -1.84 11.86 6.33
N GLU A 56 -2.20 10.58 6.20
CA GLU A 56 -1.60 9.49 6.97
C GLU A 56 -0.11 9.33 6.67
N TYR A 57 0.27 9.42 5.38
CA TYR A 57 1.68 9.40 4.98
C TYR A 57 2.47 10.56 5.62
N ILE A 58 1.91 11.78 5.60
CA ILE A 58 2.53 12.97 6.20
C ILE A 58 2.70 12.79 7.71
N ILE A 59 1.67 12.28 8.40
CA ILE A 59 1.71 12.03 9.84
C ILE A 59 2.79 10.99 10.17
N ASN A 60 2.87 9.92 9.38
CA ASN A 60 3.86 8.85 9.54
C ASN A 60 5.30 9.32 9.26
N LEU A 61 5.48 10.39 8.48
CA LEU A 61 6.80 11.01 8.29
C LEU A 61 7.29 11.78 9.52
N ILE A 62 6.39 12.16 10.43
CA ILE A 62 6.77 12.92 11.62
C ILE A 62 7.50 12.00 12.60
N PRO A 63 8.74 12.32 13.02
CA PRO A 63 9.48 11.49 13.96
C PRO A 63 8.73 11.27 15.27
N GLU A 64 8.97 10.14 15.91
CA GLU A 64 8.51 9.89 17.26
C GLU A 64 9.40 10.56 18.31
N GLY A 65 8.93 10.54 19.57
CA GLY A 65 9.70 10.99 20.73
C GLY A 65 10.08 12.47 20.69
N PHE A 66 11.31 12.77 21.14
CA PHE A 66 11.79 14.14 21.31
C PHE A 66 11.85 14.93 19.99
N ASN A 67 12.24 14.30 18.89
CA ASN A 67 12.32 14.97 17.59
C ASN A 67 10.92 15.35 17.07
N GLY A 68 9.94 14.47 17.22
CA GLY A 68 8.53 14.78 16.93
C GLY A 68 7.97 15.89 17.79
N TYR A 69 8.36 15.91 19.07
CA TYR A 69 8.02 16.99 19.99
C TYR A 69 8.62 18.33 19.55
N LEU A 70 9.90 18.36 19.15
CA LEU A 70 10.56 19.58 18.67
C LEU A 70 9.90 20.14 17.41
N LEU A 71 9.49 19.27 16.47
CA LEU A 71 8.73 19.69 15.28
C LEU A 71 7.40 20.34 15.68
N ARG A 72 6.58 19.66 16.48
CA ARG A 72 5.28 20.17 16.93
C ARG A 72 5.39 21.44 17.77
N LYS A 73 6.40 21.53 18.64
CA LYS A 73 6.72 22.74 19.39
C LYS A 73 7.04 23.91 18.44
N THR A 74 7.75 23.64 17.36
CA THR A 74 8.10 24.66 16.36
C THR A 74 6.87 25.08 15.56
N ILE A 75 6.00 24.14 15.17
CA ILE A 75 4.70 24.43 14.54
C ILE A 75 3.89 25.35 15.46
N SER A 76 3.72 24.97 16.73
CA SER A 76 2.98 25.77 17.70
C SER A 76 3.53 27.18 17.82
N LYS A 77 4.85 27.34 17.92
CA LYS A 77 5.48 28.67 17.98
C LYS A 77 5.23 29.50 16.71
N ASN A 78 5.28 28.89 15.53
CA ASN A 78 5.06 29.58 14.27
C ASN A 78 3.62 30.09 14.12
N HIS A 79 2.67 29.44 14.79
CA HIS A 79 1.24 29.77 14.77
C HIS A 79 0.75 30.45 16.05
N ASN A 80 1.66 30.89 16.93
CA ASN A 80 1.33 31.51 18.22
C ASN A 80 0.42 30.66 19.13
N LEU A 81 0.60 29.33 19.09
CA LEU A 81 -0.18 28.36 19.85
C LEU A 81 0.53 27.95 21.15
N THR A 82 -0.27 27.63 22.16
CA THR A 82 0.22 26.99 23.39
C THR A 82 0.69 25.57 23.10
N HIS A 83 1.71 25.12 23.84
CA HIS A 83 2.25 23.76 23.71
C HIS A 83 2.71 23.21 25.07
N PRO A 84 2.54 21.90 25.31
CA PRO A 84 3.03 21.25 26.52
C PRO A 84 4.56 21.32 26.63
N LEU A 85 5.04 21.33 27.87
CA LEU A 85 6.43 21.00 28.19
C LEU A 85 6.50 19.50 28.50
N LEU A 86 7.01 18.71 27.55
CA LEU A 86 7.11 17.25 27.69
C LEU A 86 8.54 16.76 27.93
N TYR A 87 9.53 17.54 27.46
CA TYR A 87 10.95 17.18 27.53
C TYR A 87 11.75 18.36 28.08
N ASN A 88 12.83 18.04 28.80
CA ASN A 88 13.81 19.05 29.22
C ASN A 88 14.76 19.43 28.06
N GLU A 89 15.69 20.35 28.33
CA GLU A 89 16.66 20.83 27.34
C GLU A 89 17.63 19.75 26.84
N LYS A 90 17.78 18.64 27.59
CA LYS A 90 18.60 17.48 27.22
C LYS A 90 17.83 16.43 26.43
N GLY A 91 16.53 16.62 26.20
CA GLY A 91 15.67 15.67 25.51
C GLY A 91 15.15 14.53 26.38
N GLU A 92 15.25 14.65 27.71
CA GLU A 92 14.72 13.68 28.65
C GLU A 92 13.25 14.00 28.99
N PRO A 93 12.35 12.99 29.07
CA PRO A 93 10.96 13.21 29.47
C PRO A 93 10.85 13.84 30.86
N LEU A 94 9.99 14.84 31.01
CA LEU A 94 9.70 15.45 32.30
C LEU A 94 8.84 14.51 33.16
N LYS A 95 9.18 14.38 34.45
CA LYS A 95 8.46 13.50 35.40
C LYS A 95 7.22 14.14 36.02
N ASP A 96 7.28 15.45 36.24
CA ASP A 96 6.17 16.25 36.77
C ASP A 96 5.47 16.97 35.63
N TYR A 97 4.23 16.57 35.38
CA TYR A 97 3.42 17.11 34.29
C TYR A 97 2.46 18.17 34.83
N THR A 98 2.38 19.32 34.16
CA THR A 98 1.27 20.26 34.34
C THR A 98 0.10 19.94 33.40
N HIS A 99 0.20 18.91 32.57
CA HIS A 99 -0.74 18.60 31.47
C HIS A 99 -1.08 17.11 31.51
N ASN A 100 -2.33 16.75 31.23
CA ASN A 100 -2.77 15.35 31.21
C ASN A 100 -2.60 14.72 29.81
N ASN A 101 -2.80 13.40 29.71
CA ASN A 101 -2.72 12.68 28.45
C ASN A 101 -3.66 13.26 27.38
N PHE A 102 -4.87 13.70 27.79
CA PHE A 102 -5.85 14.28 26.88
C PHE A 102 -5.34 15.57 26.21
N THR A 103 -4.81 16.52 26.99
CA THR A 103 -4.22 17.77 26.46
C THR A 103 -3.05 17.48 25.52
N THR A 104 -2.26 16.46 25.82
CA THR A 104 -1.11 16.07 24.99
C THR A 104 -1.56 15.48 23.66
N THR A 105 -2.56 14.60 23.67
CA THR A 105 -3.14 14.03 22.44
C THR A 105 -3.77 15.13 21.59
N PHE A 106 -4.62 15.97 22.18
CA PHE A 106 -5.28 17.06 21.45
C PHE A 106 -4.28 18.03 20.80
N TRP A 107 -3.21 18.37 21.51
CA TRP A 107 -2.13 19.19 20.95
C TRP A 107 -1.42 18.50 19.77
N ARG A 108 -1.18 17.19 19.84
CA ARG A 108 -0.57 16.44 18.74
C ARG A 108 -1.47 16.44 17.51
N ASP A 109 -2.76 16.21 17.68
CA ASP A 109 -3.72 16.17 16.57
C ASP A 109 -3.83 17.55 15.92
N PHE A 110 -3.99 18.60 16.72
CA PHE A 110 -4.06 19.97 16.21
C PHE A 110 -2.79 20.39 15.46
N THR A 111 -1.61 20.00 15.97
CA THR A 111 -0.34 20.30 15.29
C THR A 111 -0.15 19.47 14.02
N ASN A 112 -0.66 18.24 13.95
CA ASN A 112 -0.67 17.45 12.73
C ASN A 112 -1.53 18.13 11.65
N GLU A 113 -2.77 18.51 11.98
CA GLU A 113 -3.67 19.22 11.06
C GLU A 113 -3.07 20.54 10.59
N THR A 114 -2.51 21.33 11.51
CA THR A 114 -1.84 22.60 11.18
C THR A 114 -0.67 22.37 10.22
N PHE A 115 0.13 21.34 10.45
CA PHE A 115 1.27 21.00 9.61
C PHE A 115 0.85 20.58 8.21
N ILE A 116 -0.18 19.73 8.11
CA ILE A 116 -0.77 19.31 6.82
C ILE A 116 -1.30 20.53 6.06
N ASN A 117 -2.01 21.43 6.73
CA ASN A 117 -2.53 22.66 6.13
C ASN A 117 -1.40 23.58 5.62
N ASP A 118 -0.32 23.72 6.37
CA ASP A 118 0.84 24.50 5.93
C ASP A 118 1.51 23.88 4.70
N LEU A 119 1.64 22.55 4.64
CA LEU A 119 2.15 21.84 3.47
C LEU A 119 1.24 22.03 2.26
N ASN A 120 -0.08 21.87 2.44
CA ASN A 120 -1.09 22.13 1.41
C ASN A 120 -1.00 23.55 0.86
N SER A 121 -0.85 24.55 1.74
CA SER A 121 -0.76 25.96 1.34
C SER A 121 0.47 26.29 0.47
N LYS A 122 1.53 25.48 0.59
CA LYS A 122 2.79 25.65 -0.13
C LYS A 122 2.92 24.72 -1.34
N PHE A 123 2.07 23.71 -1.44
CA PHE A 123 2.06 22.80 -2.56
C PHE A 123 1.55 23.53 -3.81
N SER A 124 2.28 23.40 -4.91
CA SER A 124 1.79 23.85 -6.22
C SER A 124 2.28 22.94 -7.33
N ASN A 125 1.50 22.79 -8.40
CA ASN A 125 1.92 22.04 -9.59
C ASN A 125 3.22 22.61 -10.17
N LYS A 126 3.38 23.94 -10.15
CA LYS A 126 4.60 24.60 -10.61
C LYS A 126 5.82 24.17 -9.80
N ASP A 127 5.74 24.22 -8.48
CA ASP A 127 6.86 23.83 -7.61
C ASP A 127 7.15 22.32 -7.70
N PHE A 128 6.11 21.51 -7.90
CA PHE A 128 6.27 20.07 -8.18
C PHE A 128 7.02 19.83 -9.50
N TYR A 129 6.64 20.50 -10.59
CA TYR A 129 7.33 20.37 -11.87
C TYR A 129 8.78 20.88 -11.81
N ASP A 130 9.00 22.01 -11.15
CA ASP A 130 10.36 22.53 -10.89
C ASP A 130 11.20 21.55 -10.05
N TYR A 131 10.57 20.82 -9.12
CA TYR A 131 11.24 19.80 -8.33
C TYR A 131 11.62 18.59 -9.18
N VAL A 132 10.71 18.10 -10.03
CA VAL A 132 10.96 16.99 -10.97
C VAL A 132 12.13 17.32 -11.88
N ASP A 133 12.12 18.49 -12.52
CA ASP A 133 13.18 18.91 -13.44
C ASP A 133 14.57 18.90 -12.78
N LYS A 134 14.65 19.44 -11.55
CA LYS A 134 15.92 19.62 -10.83
C LYS A 134 16.43 18.37 -10.11
N ASN A 135 15.55 17.48 -9.68
CA ASN A 135 15.91 16.41 -8.73
C ASN A 135 15.65 14.99 -9.26
N PHE A 136 14.83 14.81 -10.30
CA PHE A 136 14.41 13.48 -10.76
C PHE A 136 15.60 12.56 -11.09
N ASP A 137 16.60 13.09 -11.78
CA ASP A 137 17.79 12.33 -12.19
C ASP A 137 18.54 11.74 -11.00
N SER A 138 18.56 12.46 -9.86
CA SER A 138 19.22 12.02 -8.64
C SER A 138 18.46 10.92 -7.88
N ILE A 139 17.14 10.85 -8.06
CA ILE A 139 16.28 9.88 -7.38
C ILE A 139 15.88 8.70 -8.28
N TYR A 140 16.06 8.81 -9.60
CA TYR A 140 15.56 7.87 -10.60
C TYR A 140 15.93 6.41 -10.31
N ILE A 141 17.22 6.12 -10.09
CA ILE A 141 17.70 4.75 -9.89
C ILE A 141 17.03 4.11 -8.68
N ASN A 142 16.99 4.83 -7.55
CA ASN A 142 16.36 4.34 -6.33
C ASN A 142 14.85 4.14 -6.51
N LEU A 143 14.20 5.05 -7.24
CA LEU A 143 12.77 4.98 -7.51
C LEU A 143 12.41 3.78 -8.40
N ILE A 144 13.14 3.56 -9.50
CA ILE A 144 12.93 2.42 -10.38
C ILE A 144 13.16 1.11 -9.64
N ASN A 145 14.24 1.01 -8.86
CA ASN A 145 14.48 -0.18 -8.04
C ASN A 145 13.32 -0.43 -7.04
N LYS A 146 12.80 0.63 -6.40
CA LYS A 146 11.62 0.53 -5.52
C LYS A 146 10.40 0.01 -6.28
N ILE A 147 10.15 0.51 -7.49
CA ILE A 147 9.03 0.07 -8.34
C ILE A 147 9.23 -1.38 -8.81
N GLU A 148 10.45 -1.78 -9.14
CA GLU A 148 10.79 -3.15 -9.52
C GLU A 148 10.52 -4.12 -8.39
N ILE A 149 11.00 -3.82 -7.18
CA ILE A 149 10.76 -4.63 -5.97
C ILE A 149 9.26 -4.73 -5.72
N PHE A 150 8.56 -3.58 -5.67
CA PHE A 150 7.12 -3.55 -5.45
C PHE A 150 6.37 -4.40 -6.47
N LYS A 151 6.68 -4.28 -7.77
CA LYS A 151 6.02 -5.08 -8.80
C LYS A 151 6.39 -6.56 -8.69
N SER A 152 7.63 -6.90 -8.36
CA SER A 152 8.06 -8.29 -8.19
C SER A 152 7.39 -8.97 -7.00
N GLU A 153 7.20 -8.25 -5.90
CA GLU A 153 6.51 -8.74 -4.69
C GLU A 153 5.00 -8.87 -4.92
N ASN A 154 4.44 -8.05 -5.82
CA ASN A 154 3.02 -8.06 -6.18
C ASN A 154 2.73 -8.86 -7.46
N ILE A 155 3.68 -9.65 -7.97
CA ILE A 155 3.42 -10.57 -9.09
C ILE A 155 2.96 -11.93 -8.56
N ILE A 156 1.73 -12.30 -8.89
CA ILE A 156 1.27 -13.70 -8.80
C ILE A 156 1.72 -14.41 -10.06
N THR A 157 2.56 -15.43 -9.92
CA THR A 157 2.95 -16.33 -11.01
C THR A 157 2.42 -17.74 -10.75
N ILE A 158 1.49 -18.20 -11.59
CA ILE A 158 0.96 -19.55 -11.56
C ILE A 158 1.64 -20.37 -12.68
N PRO A 159 2.31 -21.49 -12.36
CA PRO A 159 2.80 -22.41 -13.39
C PRO A 159 1.64 -22.92 -14.26
N TYR A 160 1.75 -22.77 -15.57
CA TYR A 160 0.72 -23.21 -16.51
C TYR A 160 1.12 -24.50 -17.20
N ASN A 161 0.24 -25.49 -17.08
CA ASN A 161 0.24 -26.70 -17.88
C ASN A 161 -1.21 -27.04 -18.19
N GLU A 162 -1.55 -27.28 -19.46
CA GLU A 162 -2.92 -27.45 -19.94
C GLU A 162 -3.74 -28.49 -19.17
N ASN A 163 -3.08 -29.51 -18.61
CA ASN A 163 -3.73 -30.62 -17.91
C ASN A 163 -3.45 -30.65 -16.40
N ASN A 164 -2.85 -29.60 -15.83
CA ASN A 164 -2.46 -29.59 -14.41
C ASN A 164 -2.60 -28.20 -13.75
N LEU A 165 -3.37 -27.31 -14.36
CA LEU A 165 -3.57 -25.95 -13.85
C LEU A 165 -4.34 -25.96 -12.54
N VAL A 166 -5.38 -26.80 -12.44
CA VAL A 166 -6.19 -26.96 -11.22
C VAL A 166 -5.31 -27.38 -10.06
N ASN A 167 -4.46 -28.41 -10.24
CA ASN A 167 -3.57 -28.87 -9.16
C ASN A 167 -2.54 -27.80 -8.79
N ALA A 168 -1.94 -27.12 -9.78
CA ALA A 168 -0.99 -26.04 -9.52
C ALA A 168 -1.62 -24.90 -8.70
N VAL A 169 -2.86 -24.51 -9.00
CA VAL A 169 -3.59 -23.49 -8.25
C VAL A 169 -3.91 -23.95 -6.84
N LYS A 170 -4.39 -25.20 -6.66
CA LYS A 170 -4.66 -25.77 -5.33
C LYS A 170 -3.40 -25.77 -4.46
N GLU A 171 -2.28 -26.27 -4.98
CA GLU A 171 -1.01 -26.28 -4.27
C GLU A 171 -0.53 -24.87 -3.90
N MET A 172 -0.77 -23.88 -4.77
CA MET A 172 -0.39 -22.50 -4.48
C MET A 172 -1.24 -21.88 -3.37
N ILE A 173 -2.54 -22.17 -3.31
CA ILE A 173 -3.42 -21.73 -2.22
C ILE A 173 -2.97 -22.37 -0.89
N ILE A 174 -2.75 -23.69 -0.89
CA ILE A 174 -2.31 -24.43 0.31
C ILE A 174 -0.96 -23.91 0.83
N ASN A 175 -0.02 -23.63 -0.09
CA ASN A 175 1.30 -23.11 0.26
C ASN A 175 1.33 -21.59 0.49
N LYS A 176 0.18 -20.91 0.57
CA LYS A 176 0.05 -19.46 0.79
C LYS A 176 0.78 -18.58 -0.25
N LYS A 177 0.98 -19.11 -1.46
CA LYS A 177 1.52 -18.36 -2.62
C LYS A 177 0.41 -17.67 -3.41
N LEU A 178 -0.81 -18.16 -3.28
CA LEU A 178 -2.03 -17.50 -3.72
C LEU A 178 -2.81 -17.07 -2.48
N ASP A 179 -3.42 -15.90 -2.53
CA ASP A 179 -4.24 -15.42 -1.43
C ASP A 179 -5.45 -16.34 -1.18
N PHE A 180 -5.84 -16.50 0.09
CA PHE A 180 -6.97 -17.36 0.47
C PHE A 180 -8.29 -16.92 -0.17
N SER A 181 -8.46 -15.63 -0.50
CA SER A 181 -9.67 -15.13 -1.16
C SER A 181 -10.00 -15.84 -2.47
N TYR A 182 -9.00 -16.38 -3.17
CA TYR A 182 -9.23 -17.17 -4.38
C TYR A 182 -9.94 -18.50 -4.09
N ALA A 183 -9.77 -19.09 -2.90
CA ALA A 183 -10.46 -20.31 -2.49
C ALA A 183 -11.99 -20.10 -2.49
N PHE A 184 -12.47 -18.95 -2.01
CA PHE A 184 -13.90 -18.62 -2.04
C PHE A 184 -14.48 -18.59 -3.46
N SER A 185 -13.68 -18.15 -4.43
CA SER A 185 -14.10 -18.10 -5.83
C SER A 185 -14.11 -19.51 -6.46
N PHE A 186 -13.11 -20.33 -6.13
CA PHE A 186 -12.90 -21.63 -6.78
C PHE A 186 -13.65 -22.80 -6.13
N VAL A 187 -14.02 -22.72 -4.86
CA VAL A 187 -14.75 -23.77 -4.14
C VAL A 187 -16.26 -23.58 -4.24
N ASP A 188 -16.97 -24.68 -4.53
CA ASP A 188 -18.44 -24.75 -4.58
C ASP A 188 -19.03 -24.75 -3.18
N MET A 189 -19.18 -23.54 -2.62
CA MET A 189 -19.73 -23.31 -1.29
C MET A 189 -21.13 -23.91 -1.13
N ASN A 190 -21.93 -24.02 -2.20
CA ASN A 190 -23.25 -24.65 -2.11
C ASN A 190 -23.13 -26.16 -1.93
N LYS A 191 -22.23 -26.82 -2.67
CA LYS A 191 -21.98 -28.26 -2.46
C LYS A 191 -21.32 -28.56 -1.13
N LEU A 192 -20.43 -27.66 -0.67
CA LEU A 192 -19.84 -27.77 0.66
C LEU A 192 -20.92 -27.70 1.74
N ARG A 193 -21.85 -26.73 1.64
CA ARG A 193 -23.04 -26.62 2.48
C ARG A 193 -23.85 -27.91 2.47
N GLU A 194 -24.17 -28.44 1.29
CA GLU A 194 -24.95 -29.67 1.15
C GLU A 194 -24.25 -30.87 1.83
N GLU A 195 -22.92 -31.02 1.73
CA GLU A 195 -22.19 -32.09 2.44
C GLU A 195 -22.26 -31.89 3.96
N MET A 196 -22.09 -30.66 4.44
CA MET A 196 -22.16 -30.34 5.87
C MET A 196 -23.55 -30.60 6.45
N GLU A 197 -24.62 -30.23 5.73
CA GLU A 197 -26.00 -30.50 6.12
C GLU A 197 -26.28 -32.01 6.15
N ASN A 198 -25.78 -32.76 5.17
CA ASN A 198 -25.93 -34.23 5.12
C ASN A 198 -25.20 -34.93 6.28
N LEU A 199 -24.13 -34.34 6.81
CA LEU A 199 -23.41 -34.81 7.98
C LEU A 199 -24.02 -34.32 9.30
N ALA A 200 -25.18 -33.67 9.25
CA ALA A 200 -25.89 -33.10 10.39
C ALA A 200 -25.06 -32.08 11.19
N ILE A 201 -24.20 -31.33 10.51
CA ILE A 201 -23.45 -30.22 11.11
C ILE A 201 -24.42 -29.04 11.34
N ASP A 202 -24.40 -28.47 12.54
CA ASP A 202 -25.18 -27.27 12.85
C ASP A 202 -24.48 -26.03 12.29
N LEU A 203 -24.93 -25.60 11.10
CA LEU A 203 -24.41 -24.43 10.38
C LEU A 203 -24.55 -23.11 11.14
N SER A 204 -25.31 -23.06 12.24
CA SER A 204 -25.41 -21.85 13.06
C SER A 204 -24.17 -21.59 13.93
N PHE A 205 -23.36 -22.61 14.16
CA PHE A 205 -22.11 -22.52 14.94
C PHE A 205 -20.85 -22.77 14.11
N TYR A 206 -20.97 -23.42 12.96
CA TYR A 206 -19.86 -23.79 12.10
C TYR A 206 -20.30 -23.83 10.65
N ASP A 207 -20.00 -22.76 9.92
CA ASP A 207 -20.49 -22.58 8.55
C ASP A 207 -19.47 -23.06 7.49
N GLU A 208 -19.84 -22.91 6.21
CA GLU A 208 -18.99 -23.38 5.12
C GLU A 208 -17.68 -22.60 4.99
N PHE A 209 -17.65 -21.35 5.48
CA PHE A 209 -16.44 -20.54 5.48
C PHE A 209 -15.48 -21.03 6.56
N ASP A 210 -15.99 -21.31 7.76
CA ASP A 210 -15.21 -21.92 8.84
C ASP A 210 -14.62 -23.27 8.39
N LYS A 211 -15.44 -24.12 7.74
CA LYS A 211 -14.98 -25.40 7.19
C LYS A 211 -13.93 -25.25 6.11
N LEU A 212 -14.06 -24.25 5.23
CA LEU A 212 -13.07 -23.98 4.20
C LEU A 212 -11.74 -23.47 4.78
N GLU A 213 -11.79 -22.71 5.88
CA GLU A 213 -10.58 -22.20 6.56
C GLU A 213 -9.86 -23.31 7.31
N ASP A 214 -10.60 -24.16 8.04
CA ASP A 214 -10.04 -25.26 8.83
C ASP A 214 -9.53 -26.41 7.96
N ASP A 215 -10.30 -26.82 6.93
CA ASP A 215 -10.05 -28.00 6.10
C ASP A 215 -9.89 -27.65 4.61
N LEU A 216 -9.09 -26.61 4.35
CA LEU A 216 -8.81 -26.07 3.01
C LEU A 216 -8.41 -27.14 1.98
N GLU A 217 -7.52 -28.06 2.33
CA GLU A 217 -7.04 -29.09 1.40
C GLU A 217 -8.14 -30.07 1.00
N GLU A 218 -8.96 -30.51 1.95
CA GLU A 218 -10.10 -31.39 1.67
C GLU A 218 -11.14 -30.67 0.81
N CYS A 219 -11.45 -29.42 1.14
CA CYS A 219 -12.42 -28.61 0.43
C CYS A 219 -11.98 -28.34 -1.02
N LEU A 220 -10.72 -27.98 -1.24
CA LEU A 220 -10.16 -27.81 -2.58
C LEU A 220 -10.16 -29.11 -3.37
N ASN A 221 -9.99 -30.26 -2.74
CA ASN A 221 -9.96 -31.54 -3.45
C ASN A 221 -11.35 -32.03 -3.86
N LYS A 222 -12.36 -31.88 -3.00
CA LYS A 222 -13.72 -32.38 -3.24
C LYS A 222 -14.61 -31.39 -4.00
N PHE A 223 -14.50 -30.09 -3.71
CA PHE A 223 -15.48 -29.08 -4.10
C PHE A 223 -14.97 -28.05 -5.10
N PHE A 224 -13.86 -28.32 -5.78
CA PHE A 224 -13.36 -27.40 -6.80
C PHE A 224 -14.36 -27.29 -7.98
N LYS A 225 -14.78 -26.07 -8.30
CA LYS A 225 -15.83 -25.79 -9.30
C LYS A 225 -15.39 -26.05 -10.74
N TYR A 226 -14.11 -25.82 -11.04
CA TYR A 226 -13.64 -25.62 -12.42
C TYR A 226 -12.74 -26.75 -12.89
N ASN A 227 -12.87 -27.14 -14.17
CA ASN A 227 -11.83 -27.91 -14.85
C ASN A 227 -10.67 -27.00 -15.33
N ASP A 228 -9.56 -27.57 -15.80
CA ASP A 228 -8.37 -26.80 -16.23
C ASP A 228 -8.68 -25.72 -17.28
N LYS A 229 -9.59 -26.00 -18.22
CA LYS A 229 -9.98 -25.05 -19.27
C LYS A 229 -10.83 -23.92 -18.73
N GLU A 230 -11.83 -24.24 -17.92
CA GLU A 230 -12.70 -23.25 -17.28
C GLU A 230 -11.92 -22.34 -16.32
N LEU A 231 -10.97 -22.92 -15.58
CA LEU A 231 -10.09 -22.18 -14.68
C LEU A 231 -9.17 -21.25 -15.47
N TYR A 232 -8.61 -21.71 -16.58
CA TYR A 232 -7.81 -20.87 -17.47
C TYR A 232 -8.62 -19.68 -18.01
N ASP A 233 -9.83 -19.93 -18.52
CA ASP A 233 -10.71 -18.87 -19.04
C ASP A 233 -11.10 -17.87 -17.95
N LEU A 234 -11.34 -18.33 -16.73
CA LEU A 234 -11.63 -17.45 -15.59
C LEU A 234 -10.42 -16.61 -15.21
N LEU A 235 -9.23 -17.23 -15.14
CA LEU A 235 -8.00 -16.53 -14.76
C LEU A 235 -7.66 -15.42 -15.76
N ILE A 236 -7.81 -15.66 -17.05
CA ILE A 236 -7.54 -14.65 -18.08
C ILE A 236 -8.65 -13.59 -18.13
N ASN A 237 -9.91 -14.01 -18.24
CA ASN A 237 -10.99 -13.08 -18.59
C ASN A 237 -11.56 -12.32 -17.38
N LYS A 238 -11.49 -12.88 -16.18
CA LYS A 238 -12.03 -12.25 -14.96
C LYS A 238 -10.95 -11.78 -14.00
N GLU A 239 -9.89 -12.56 -13.86
CA GLU A 239 -8.82 -12.26 -12.91
C GLU A 239 -7.63 -11.50 -13.53
N ASN A 240 -7.67 -11.17 -14.83
CA ASN A 240 -6.66 -10.40 -15.56
C ASN A 240 -5.25 -11.04 -15.54
N PHE A 241 -5.15 -12.36 -15.52
CA PHE A 241 -3.88 -13.04 -15.74
C PHE A 241 -3.48 -13.00 -17.23
N THR A 242 -2.18 -12.95 -17.48
CA THR A 242 -1.59 -13.01 -18.82
C THR A 242 -0.72 -14.25 -18.97
N LEU A 243 -0.86 -14.97 -20.08
CA LEU A 243 -0.01 -16.12 -20.39
C LEU A 243 1.32 -15.63 -20.97
N ILE A 244 2.42 -15.94 -20.28
CA ILE A 244 3.79 -15.59 -20.68
C ILE A 244 4.54 -16.88 -21.01
N ASP A 245 5.27 -16.87 -22.12
CA ASP A 245 6.13 -17.96 -22.62
C ASP A 245 5.44 -19.32 -22.76
N GLY A 246 4.10 -19.35 -22.79
CA GLY A 246 3.29 -20.57 -22.89
C GLY A 246 3.36 -21.51 -21.67
N ASN A 247 3.99 -21.09 -20.57
CA ASN A 247 4.25 -21.96 -19.41
C ASN A 247 3.93 -21.30 -18.06
N LYS A 248 3.54 -20.03 -18.02
CA LYS A 248 3.22 -19.28 -16.79
C LYS A 248 2.08 -18.30 -17.01
N LEU A 249 1.15 -18.25 -16.06
CA LEU A 249 0.15 -17.21 -15.95
C LEU A 249 0.62 -16.18 -14.92
N VAL A 250 0.65 -14.91 -15.32
CA VAL A 250 1.18 -13.81 -14.51
C VAL A 250 0.11 -12.73 -14.32
N LYS A 251 -0.11 -12.32 -13.07
CA LYS A 251 -0.94 -11.17 -12.68
C LYS A 251 -0.11 -10.24 -11.82
N ILE A 252 -0.16 -8.95 -12.12
CA ILE A 252 0.39 -7.90 -11.26
C ILE A 252 -0.78 -7.41 -10.38
N ILE A 253 -0.62 -7.50 -9.06
CA ILE A 253 -1.56 -6.97 -8.05
C ILE A 253 -1.36 -5.47 -7.91
#